data_AF-A0A430AV64-F1
#
_entry.id   AF-A0A430AV64-F1
#
_cell.length_a   1.000
_cell.length_b   1.000
_cell.length_c   1.000
_cell.angle_alpha   90.00
_cell.angle_beta   90.00
_cell.angle_gamma   90.00
#
_symmetry.space_group_name_H-M   'P 1'
#
loop_
_entity.id
_entity.type
_entity.pdbx_description
1 polymer ?
#
loop_
_entity_poly.entity_id
_entity_poly.type
_entity_poly.pdbx_seq_one_letter_code
_entity_poly.pdbx_strand_id
1 'polypeptide(L)'
;MIINPTKKTQPLFSALSKVENASLAKLFSQRNPFFSWEANYYNENRKKILVLVNGLTLAPVVLADINAKNKKELAVYIREGIHEVFKQAGVSSQKIKRYFELAGEIQVNKGFDRSLISVTNMFIRMAQGTRIKDPAIVQKELINWLLEVPISTIDYASPQKAILQAFEGELVIHPVSEADIDQQKDKIQHTATQTWKDFSHWKKYESYDWFEGYEKIAEEIIENNQLVLEGFQRYLKDGLGLSDKVVRRHLGNVQFFIDEYLLYYGLHTPITDFYDVGGFLADFFPRKALWASASEIKSSGTALKKFYTFLSVVGVIDQAQLKEVKEIISEGIEVGLDTLEMMDNFEDFF
;
A
#
# COMPACT_ATOMS: atom_id res chain seq x y z
N MET A 1 17.59 -10.28 9.38
CA MET A 1 16.42 -10.75 8.61
C MET A 1 15.24 -10.00 9.16
N ILE A 2 14.35 -9.49 8.30
CA ILE A 2 13.20 -8.71 8.77
C ILE A 2 11.94 -9.54 8.62
N ILE A 3 11.18 -9.67 9.70
CA ILE A 3 9.82 -10.21 9.68
C ILE A 3 8.85 -9.05 9.87
N ASN A 4 7.86 -8.98 8.99
CA ASN A 4 6.86 -7.92 8.93
C ASN A 4 5.48 -8.52 9.27
N PRO A 5 5.15 -8.77 10.55
CA PRO A 5 3.82 -9.24 10.92
C PRO A 5 2.73 -8.17 10.75
N THR A 6 1.55 -8.62 10.33
CA THR A 6 0.33 -7.78 10.37
C THR A 6 0.04 -7.32 11.80
N LYS A 7 -0.73 -6.22 11.94
CA LYS A 7 -1.06 -5.63 13.26
C LYS A 7 -1.61 -6.67 14.24
N LYS A 8 -2.50 -7.56 13.80
CA LYS A 8 -3.07 -8.63 14.64
C LYS A 8 -2.04 -9.70 15.04
N THR A 9 -1.00 -9.90 14.24
CA THR A 9 -0.01 -10.98 14.39
C THR A 9 1.18 -10.55 15.26
N GLN A 10 1.46 -9.25 15.36
CA GLN A 10 2.54 -8.71 16.20
C GLN A 10 2.63 -9.28 17.62
N PRO A 11 1.51 -9.54 18.34
CA PRO A 11 1.57 -10.17 19.65
C PRO A 11 2.26 -11.54 19.66
N LEU A 12 2.33 -12.28 18.55
CA LEU A 12 3.06 -13.55 18.49
C LEU A 12 4.57 -13.36 18.48
N PHE A 13 5.04 -12.18 18.09
CA PHE A 13 6.46 -11.88 17.91
C PHE A 13 7.09 -11.16 19.11
N SER A 14 6.37 -10.99 20.22
CA SER A 14 6.85 -10.15 21.34
C SER A 14 8.08 -10.66 22.09
N ALA A 15 8.56 -11.87 21.81
CA ALA A 15 9.80 -12.40 22.37
C ALA A 15 11.03 -12.07 21.51
N LEU A 16 10.83 -11.50 20.32
CA LEU A 16 11.88 -11.15 19.37
C LEU A 16 12.17 -9.64 19.40
N SER A 17 13.41 -9.28 19.11
CA SER A 17 13.84 -7.88 19.03
C SER A 17 13.08 -7.12 17.95
N LYS A 18 12.62 -5.92 18.29
CA LYS A 18 12.07 -4.98 17.31
C LYS A 18 13.21 -4.29 16.56
N VAL A 19 12.93 -3.86 15.33
CA VAL A 19 13.83 -2.94 14.61
C VAL A 19 13.91 -1.61 15.36
N GLU A 20 15.09 -0.99 15.35
CA GLU A 20 15.31 0.32 15.96
C GLU A 20 14.67 1.45 15.14
N ASN A 21 14.81 1.38 13.81
CA ASN A 21 14.26 2.36 12.87
C ASN A 21 13.33 1.66 11.86
N ALA A 22 12.02 1.89 12.01
CA ALA A 22 11.00 1.28 11.17
C ALA A 22 11.08 1.70 9.69
N SER A 23 11.54 2.91 9.40
CA SER A 23 11.72 3.42 8.04
C SER A 23 12.90 2.74 7.34
N LEU A 24 14.02 2.59 8.04
CA LEU A 24 15.17 1.83 7.53
C LEU A 24 14.82 0.36 7.34
N ALA A 25 14.09 -0.25 8.28
CA ALA A 25 13.63 -1.63 8.15
C ALA A 25 12.72 -1.85 6.95
N LYS A 26 11.83 -0.89 6.67
CA LYS A 26 10.99 -0.90 5.47
C LYS A 26 11.83 -0.80 4.21
N LEU A 27 12.77 0.15 4.15
CA LEU A 27 13.65 0.33 2.99
C LEU A 27 14.53 -0.92 2.75
N PHE A 28 15.08 -1.49 3.82
CA PHE A 28 15.80 -2.77 3.77
C PHE A 28 14.93 -3.87 3.16
N SER A 29 13.68 -4.01 3.64
CA SER A 29 12.76 -5.04 3.16
C SER A 29 12.42 -4.88 1.67
N GLN A 30 12.34 -3.63 1.18
CA GLN A 30 12.10 -3.34 -0.24
C GLN A 30 13.33 -3.60 -1.12
N ARG A 31 14.53 -3.29 -0.61
CA ARG A 31 15.80 -3.48 -1.34
C ARG A 31 16.32 -4.92 -1.27
N ASN A 32 15.92 -5.66 -0.24
CA ASN A 32 16.34 -7.04 0.03
C ASN A 32 15.12 -7.96 0.26
N PRO A 33 14.19 -8.06 -0.72
CA PRO A 33 12.93 -8.79 -0.53
C PRO A 33 13.13 -10.27 -0.23
N PHE A 34 14.25 -10.87 -0.64
CA PHE A 34 14.56 -12.27 -0.32
C PHE A 34 14.89 -12.50 1.16
N PHE A 35 15.37 -11.47 1.87
CA PHE A 35 15.70 -11.51 3.30
C PHE A 35 14.61 -10.88 4.19
N SER A 36 13.42 -10.68 3.61
CA SER A 36 12.24 -10.09 4.24
C SER A 36 11.05 -11.02 4.12
N TRP A 37 10.28 -11.17 5.20
CA TRP A 37 9.13 -12.08 5.25
C TRP A 37 7.90 -11.37 5.81
N GLU A 38 6.77 -11.45 5.12
CA GLU A 38 5.48 -11.00 5.65
C GLU A 38 4.88 -12.12 6.50
N ALA A 39 4.20 -11.77 7.61
CA ALA A 39 3.66 -12.78 8.52
C ALA A 39 2.22 -12.50 8.93
N ASN A 40 1.39 -13.54 8.88
CA ASN A 40 0.02 -13.49 9.36
C ASN A 40 -0.37 -14.82 10.01
N TYR A 41 -1.42 -14.83 10.84
CA TYR A 41 -1.90 -16.07 11.44
C TYR A 41 -3.41 -16.26 11.29
N TYR A 42 -3.81 -17.52 11.40
CA TYR A 42 -5.19 -17.95 11.59
C TYR A 42 -5.30 -18.89 12.79
N ASN A 43 -6.52 -19.10 13.27
CA ASN A 43 -6.80 -20.05 14.34
C ASN A 43 -7.38 -21.33 13.76
N GLU A 44 -6.91 -22.47 14.25
CA GLU A 44 -7.46 -23.79 13.94
C GLU A 44 -7.39 -24.66 15.18
N ASN A 45 -8.51 -25.27 15.59
CA ASN A 45 -8.58 -26.12 16.78
C ASN A 45 -7.94 -25.49 18.03
N ARG A 46 -8.21 -24.19 18.25
CA ARG A 46 -7.64 -23.35 19.33
C ARG A 46 -6.12 -23.12 19.26
N LYS A 47 -5.45 -23.59 18.21
CA LYS A 47 -4.03 -23.35 17.93
C LYS A 47 -3.88 -22.18 16.99
N LYS A 48 -2.82 -21.39 17.19
CA LYS A 48 -2.43 -20.34 16.27
C LYS A 48 -1.50 -20.92 15.21
N ILE A 49 -1.93 -20.86 13.96
CA ILE A 49 -1.14 -21.29 12.81
C ILE A 49 -0.57 -20.05 12.14
N LEU A 50 0.74 -19.89 12.24
CA LEU A 50 1.50 -18.77 11.69
C LEU A 50 1.93 -19.12 10.26
N VAL A 51 1.62 -18.25 9.33
CA VAL A 51 2.05 -18.32 7.93
C VAL A 51 2.99 -17.15 7.67
N LEU A 52 4.19 -17.44 7.20
CA LEU A 52 5.12 -16.44 6.70
C LEU A 52 5.28 -16.60 5.19
N VAL A 53 5.47 -15.50 4.48
CA VAL A 53 5.67 -15.50 3.02
C VAL A 53 6.91 -14.68 2.69
N ASN A 54 7.82 -15.27 1.90
CA ASN A 54 9.02 -14.57 1.45
C ASN A 54 8.68 -13.39 0.53
N GLY A 55 9.34 -12.24 0.71
CA GLY A 55 9.06 -11.03 -0.05
C GLY A 55 9.46 -11.08 -1.52
N LEU A 56 10.36 -11.98 -1.93
CA LEU A 56 10.79 -12.15 -3.32
C LEU A 56 10.13 -13.36 -3.97
N THR A 57 10.26 -14.54 -3.34
CA THR A 57 9.89 -15.82 -3.97
C THR A 57 8.45 -16.23 -3.69
N LEU A 58 7.77 -15.50 -2.80
CA LEU A 58 6.43 -15.84 -2.28
C LEU A 58 6.37 -17.22 -1.61
N ALA A 59 7.51 -17.78 -1.23
CA ALA A 59 7.57 -19.07 -0.56
C ALA A 59 6.89 -19.03 0.81
N PRO A 60 5.95 -19.96 1.10
CA PRO A 60 5.26 -20.01 2.36
C PRO A 60 6.00 -20.87 3.38
N VAL A 61 6.11 -20.37 4.61
CA VAL A 61 6.44 -21.16 5.80
C VAL A 61 5.18 -21.28 6.63
N VAL A 62 4.83 -22.49 7.06
CA VAL A 62 3.68 -22.73 7.94
C VAL A 62 4.13 -23.34 9.26
N LEU A 63 3.86 -22.63 10.36
CA LEU A 63 4.19 -23.03 11.71
C LEU A 63 2.92 -23.20 12.54
N ALA A 64 2.68 -24.39 13.07
CA ALA A 64 1.54 -24.71 13.90
C ALA A 64 1.80 -24.45 15.40
N ASP A 65 0.71 -24.29 16.14
CA ASP A 65 0.70 -24.23 17.61
C ASP A 65 1.61 -23.15 18.22
N ILE A 66 1.56 -21.92 17.69
CA ILE A 66 2.29 -20.77 18.25
C ILE A 66 1.58 -20.27 19.51
N ASN A 67 1.71 -21.05 20.58
CA ASN A 67 1.21 -20.78 21.92
C ASN A 67 2.24 -20.00 22.76
N ALA A 68 1.91 -19.72 24.03
CA ALA A 68 2.77 -18.93 24.92
C ALA A 68 4.14 -19.58 25.19
N LYS A 69 4.23 -20.92 25.17
CA LYS A 69 5.49 -21.65 25.31
C LYS A 69 6.31 -21.54 24.02
N ASN A 70 5.72 -21.94 22.90
CA ASN A 70 6.41 -22.03 21.61
C ASN A 70 6.86 -20.66 21.08
N LYS A 71 6.17 -19.59 21.48
CA LYS A 71 6.57 -18.21 21.17
C LYS A 71 7.97 -17.83 21.66
N LYS A 72 8.47 -18.43 22.75
CA LYS A 72 9.83 -18.15 23.26
C LYS A 72 10.93 -18.63 22.31
N GLU A 73 10.64 -19.70 21.57
CA GLU A 73 11.54 -20.33 20.60
C GLU A 73 11.17 -19.94 19.14
N LEU A 74 10.35 -18.89 18.96
CA LEU A 74 9.79 -18.57 17.64
C LEU A 74 10.87 -18.28 16.59
N ALA A 75 11.99 -17.65 16.98
CA ALA A 75 13.11 -17.42 16.07
C ALA A 75 13.69 -18.74 15.53
N VAL A 76 13.80 -19.76 16.39
CA VAL A 76 14.28 -21.10 16.02
C VAL A 76 13.32 -21.72 15.02
N TYR A 77 12.02 -21.77 15.34
CA TYR A 77 11.01 -22.36 14.45
C TYR A 77 10.88 -21.65 13.10
N ILE A 78 11.05 -20.33 13.05
CA ILE A 78 11.09 -19.58 11.78
C ILE A 78 12.30 -20.01 10.96
N ARG A 79 13.50 -20.09 11.55
CA ARG A 79 14.71 -20.53 10.83
C ARG A 79 14.58 -21.98 10.35
N GLU A 80 14.03 -22.87 11.18
CA GLU A 80 13.75 -24.26 10.80
C GLU A 80 12.74 -24.35 9.64
N GLY A 81 11.66 -23.57 9.70
CA GLY A 81 10.66 -23.51 8.63
C GLY A 81 11.24 -23.00 7.31
N ILE A 82 12.04 -21.93 7.34
CA ILE A 82 12.72 -21.40 6.15
C ILE A 82 13.73 -22.42 5.60
N HIS A 83 14.49 -23.08 6.48
CA HIS A 83 15.42 -24.14 6.08
C HIS A 83 14.68 -25.28 5.38
N GLU A 84 13.55 -25.74 5.93
CA GLU A 84 12.73 -26.79 5.33
C GLU A 84 12.18 -26.37 3.96
N VAL A 85 11.66 -25.15 3.82
CA VAL A 85 11.21 -24.58 2.54
C VAL A 85 12.31 -24.65 1.47
N PHE A 86 13.51 -24.17 1.78
CA PHE A 86 14.62 -24.18 0.81
C PHE A 86 15.12 -25.59 0.51
N LYS A 87 15.13 -26.47 1.50
CA LYS A 87 15.49 -27.88 1.32
C LYS A 87 14.50 -28.58 0.38
N GLN A 88 13.20 -28.41 0.61
CA GLN A 88 12.15 -29.00 -0.24
C GLN A 88 12.20 -28.46 -1.67
N ALA A 89 12.56 -27.18 -1.84
CA ALA A 89 12.78 -26.60 -3.15
C ALA A 89 14.01 -27.16 -3.89
N GLY A 90 14.89 -27.93 -3.23
CA GLY A 90 16.09 -28.53 -3.83
C GLY A 90 17.38 -27.71 -3.65
N VAL A 91 17.39 -26.73 -2.74
CA VAL A 91 18.58 -25.91 -2.49
C VAL A 91 19.61 -26.68 -1.65
N SER A 92 20.87 -26.66 -2.08
CA SER A 92 21.96 -27.31 -1.33
C SER A 92 22.15 -26.73 0.08
N SER A 93 22.51 -27.56 1.06
CA SER A 93 22.75 -27.14 2.44
C SER A 93 23.81 -26.02 2.57
N GLN A 94 24.81 -25.99 1.68
CA GLN A 94 25.82 -24.93 1.66
C GLN A 94 25.21 -23.57 1.33
N LYS A 95 24.36 -23.51 0.30
CA LYS A 95 23.66 -22.27 -0.08
C LYS A 95 22.68 -21.82 1.02
N ILE A 96 21.97 -22.75 1.65
CA ILE A 96 21.06 -22.44 2.77
C ILE A 96 21.84 -21.87 3.96
N LYS A 97 22.99 -22.47 4.30
CA LYS A 97 23.87 -21.95 5.35
C LYS A 97 24.32 -20.53 5.05
N ARG A 98 24.79 -20.28 3.82
CA ARG A 98 25.20 -18.95 3.36
C ARG A 98 24.07 -17.92 3.45
N TYR A 99 22.85 -18.31 3.10
CA TYR A 99 21.67 -17.46 3.27
C TYR A 99 21.49 -17.03 4.72
N PHE A 100 21.56 -17.95 5.69
CA PHE A 100 21.39 -17.60 7.11
C PHE A 100 22.55 -16.79 7.69
N GLU A 101 23.78 -17.02 7.22
CA GLU A 101 24.96 -16.21 7.58
C GLU A 101 24.76 -14.75 7.16
N LEU A 102 24.27 -14.52 5.94
CA LEU A 102 23.95 -13.19 5.44
C LEU A 102 22.72 -12.59 6.15
N ALA A 103 21.66 -13.39 6.29
CA ALA A 103 20.41 -12.93 6.85
C ALA A 103 20.58 -12.43 8.30
N GLY A 104 21.52 -12.97 9.08
CA GLY A 104 21.74 -12.57 10.46
C GLY A 104 20.52 -12.84 11.36
N GLU A 105 20.41 -12.08 12.45
CA GLU A 105 19.34 -12.26 13.43
C GLU A 105 17.97 -11.77 12.94
N ILE A 106 16.92 -12.35 13.52
CA ILE A 106 15.55 -11.95 13.22
C ILE A 106 15.22 -10.67 13.98
N GLN A 107 14.73 -9.67 13.25
CA GLN A 107 14.17 -8.44 13.80
C GLN A 107 12.74 -8.25 13.28
N VAL A 108 11.90 -7.63 14.11
CA VAL A 108 10.47 -7.47 13.85
C VAL A 108 10.15 -6.03 13.51
N ASN A 109 9.50 -5.83 12.36
CA ASN A 109 8.93 -4.56 11.93
C ASN A 109 7.41 -4.68 11.77
N LYS A 110 6.71 -3.57 11.50
CA LYS A 110 5.28 -3.59 11.19
C LYS A 110 5.05 -3.96 9.72
N GLY A 111 4.13 -4.90 9.46
CA GLY A 111 3.61 -5.22 8.12
C GLY A 111 3.19 -3.97 7.35
N PHE A 112 3.69 -3.83 6.12
CA PHE A 112 3.45 -2.67 5.25
C PHE A 112 3.11 -3.01 3.80
N ASP A 113 3.44 -4.22 3.33
CA ASP A 113 3.23 -4.62 1.93
C ASP A 113 1.86 -5.27 1.76
N ARG A 114 0.91 -4.50 1.21
CA ARG A 114 -0.47 -4.98 0.97
C ARG A 114 -0.55 -6.13 -0.02
N SER A 115 0.38 -6.20 -0.98
CA SER A 115 0.42 -7.27 -1.98
C SER A 115 0.82 -8.60 -1.32
N LEU A 116 1.89 -8.58 -0.52
CA LEU A 116 2.33 -9.74 0.25
C LEU A 116 1.28 -10.16 1.30
N ILE A 117 0.57 -9.21 1.92
CA ILE A 117 -0.55 -9.51 2.81
C ILE A 117 -1.64 -10.30 2.07
N SER A 118 -1.96 -9.92 0.82
CA SER A 118 -2.95 -10.63 0.00
C SER A 118 -2.53 -12.07 -0.31
N VAL A 119 -1.27 -12.25 -0.75
CA VAL A 119 -0.67 -13.58 -0.99
C VAL A 119 -0.66 -14.43 0.28
N THR A 120 -0.27 -13.85 1.41
CA THR A 120 -0.30 -14.54 2.71
C THR A 120 -1.71 -14.99 3.09
N ASN A 121 -2.72 -14.14 2.87
CA ASN A 121 -4.12 -14.51 3.11
C ASN A 121 -4.62 -15.61 2.16
N MET A 122 -4.14 -15.63 0.92
CA MET A 122 -4.43 -16.72 -0.02
C MET A 122 -3.89 -18.05 0.51
N PHE A 123 -2.63 -18.10 0.94
CA PHE A 123 -2.05 -19.30 1.55
C PHE A 123 -2.78 -19.73 2.82
N ILE A 124 -3.21 -18.78 3.66
CA ILE A 124 -4.05 -19.09 4.83
C ILE A 124 -5.34 -19.79 4.41
N ARG A 125 -6.06 -19.29 3.39
CA ARG A 125 -7.30 -19.91 2.91
C ARG A 125 -7.06 -21.34 2.40
N MET A 126 -5.96 -21.54 1.69
CA MET A 126 -5.56 -22.85 1.18
C MET A 126 -5.22 -23.83 2.32
N ALA A 127 -4.43 -23.38 3.30
CA ALA A 127 -4.07 -24.17 4.49
C ALA A 127 -5.27 -24.53 5.36
N GLN A 128 -6.25 -23.64 5.49
CA GLN A 128 -7.50 -23.91 6.22
C GLN A 128 -8.31 -25.05 5.59
N GLY A 129 -8.21 -25.24 4.27
CA GLY A 129 -8.90 -26.32 3.56
C GLY A 129 -8.32 -27.71 3.80
N THR A 130 -7.02 -27.82 4.11
CA THR A 130 -6.33 -29.11 4.25
C THR A 130 -6.42 -29.72 5.65
N ARG A 131 -6.72 -28.88 6.65
CA ARG A 131 -6.65 -29.16 8.11
C ARG A 131 -5.26 -29.57 8.60
N ILE A 132 -4.82 -28.98 9.71
CA ILE A 132 -3.54 -29.33 10.34
C ILE A 132 -3.68 -30.63 11.14
N LYS A 133 -3.03 -31.69 10.69
CA LYS A 133 -3.04 -33.03 11.34
C LYS A 133 -1.74 -33.37 12.05
N ASP A 134 -0.61 -32.87 11.55
CA ASP A 134 0.72 -33.13 12.13
C ASP A 134 0.90 -32.34 13.44
N PRO A 135 1.26 -32.99 14.57
CA PRO A 135 1.59 -32.29 15.80
C PRO A 135 2.89 -31.48 15.75
N ALA A 136 3.75 -31.66 14.74
CA ALA A 136 4.99 -30.90 14.58
C ALA A 136 4.72 -29.39 14.47
N ILE A 137 5.68 -28.56 14.87
CA ILE A 137 5.54 -27.11 14.70
C ILE A 137 5.72 -26.74 13.23
N VAL A 138 6.77 -27.23 12.57
CA VAL A 138 6.99 -27.00 11.13
C VAL A 138 6.13 -27.98 10.32
N GLN A 139 5.19 -27.45 9.55
CA GLN A 139 4.18 -28.24 8.82
C GLN A 139 4.69 -28.64 7.42
N LYS A 140 5.52 -29.69 7.35
CA LYS A 140 6.34 -29.99 6.17
C LYS A 140 5.53 -30.37 4.94
N GLU A 141 4.53 -31.23 5.08
CA GLU A 141 3.70 -31.71 3.98
C GLU A 141 2.86 -30.58 3.40
N LEU A 142 2.34 -29.71 4.27
CA LEU A 142 1.58 -28.55 3.86
C LEU A 142 2.48 -27.53 3.14
N ILE A 143 3.67 -27.27 3.66
CA ILE A 143 4.68 -26.43 2.99
C ILE A 143 4.97 -26.98 1.59
N ASN A 144 5.26 -28.28 1.47
CA ASN A 144 5.57 -28.91 0.19
C ASN A 144 4.45 -28.75 -0.83
N TRP A 145 3.20 -28.96 -0.42
CA TRP A 145 2.05 -28.74 -1.29
C TRP A 145 1.90 -27.28 -1.73
N LEU A 146 2.10 -26.33 -0.82
CA LEU A 146 1.98 -24.90 -1.12
C LEU A 146 3.12 -24.37 -2.01
N LEU A 147 4.30 -24.99 -1.97
CA LEU A 147 5.45 -24.61 -2.81
C LEU A 147 5.23 -24.85 -4.30
N GLU A 148 4.30 -25.74 -4.64
CA GLU A 148 3.97 -26.10 -6.03
C GLU A 148 2.84 -25.25 -6.62
N VAL A 149 2.17 -24.43 -5.81
CA VAL A 149 1.02 -23.62 -6.23
C VAL A 149 1.48 -22.47 -7.14
N PRO A 150 1.05 -22.40 -8.41
CA PRO A 150 1.39 -21.28 -9.29
C PRO A 150 0.79 -19.95 -8.81
N ILE A 151 1.55 -18.87 -8.90
CA ILE A 151 1.10 -17.53 -8.48
C ILE A 151 1.31 -16.53 -9.61
N SER A 152 0.23 -15.85 -10.01
CA SER A 152 0.24 -14.90 -11.14
C SER A 152 1.21 -13.73 -10.96
N THR A 153 1.47 -13.30 -9.72
CA THR A 153 2.38 -12.17 -9.43
C THR A 153 3.86 -12.50 -9.63
N ILE A 154 4.21 -13.77 -9.83
CA ILE A 154 5.56 -14.23 -10.20
C ILE A 154 5.52 -14.95 -11.56
N ASP A 155 4.78 -14.38 -12.52
CA ASP A 155 4.64 -14.89 -13.89
C ASP A 155 4.15 -16.35 -13.94
N TYR A 156 3.16 -16.65 -13.09
CA TYR A 156 2.58 -17.99 -12.96
C TYR A 156 3.60 -19.08 -12.59
N ALA A 157 4.78 -18.71 -12.07
CA ALA A 157 5.72 -19.65 -11.49
C ALA A 157 5.20 -20.17 -10.14
N SER A 158 5.67 -21.35 -9.74
CA SER A 158 5.52 -21.83 -8.37
C SER A 158 6.58 -21.18 -7.47
N PRO A 159 6.31 -20.99 -6.17
CA PRO A 159 7.31 -20.51 -5.23
C PRO A 159 8.59 -21.36 -5.21
N GLN A 160 8.49 -22.67 -5.43
CA GLN A 160 9.66 -23.54 -5.58
C GLN A 160 10.58 -23.11 -6.72
N LYS A 161 10.02 -22.86 -7.91
CA LYS A 161 10.79 -22.38 -9.05
C LYS A 161 11.42 -21.02 -8.76
N ALA A 162 10.67 -20.11 -8.11
CA ALA A 162 11.17 -18.80 -7.72
C ALA A 162 12.32 -18.88 -6.69
N ILE A 163 12.28 -19.83 -5.75
CA ILE A 163 13.39 -20.12 -4.83
C ILE A 163 14.63 -20.52 -5.60
N LEU A 164 14.52 -21.49 -6.52
CA LEU A 164 15.67 -21.96 -7.29
C LEU A 164 16.31 -20.82 -8.08
N GLN A 165 15.51 -20.00 -8.76
CA GLN A 165 15.97 -18.81 -9.47
C GLN A 165 16.67 -17.80 -8.53
N ALA A 166 16.11 -17.54 -7.35
CA ALA A 166 16.75 -16.65 -6.38
C ALA A 166 18.12 -17.15 -5.88
N PHE A 167 18.35 -18.47 -5.91
CA PHE A 167 19.63 -19.10 -5.55
C PHE A 167 20.56 -19.36 -6.75
N GLU A 168 20.17 -19.07 -7.99
CA GLU A 168 21.05 -19.13 -9.17
C GLU A 168 22.09 -17.99 -9.15
N GLY A 169 21.68 -16.80 -8.70
CA GLY A 169 22.56 -15.65 -8.52
C GLY A 169 23.39 -15.67 -7.23
N GLU A 170 24.29 -14.69 -7.11
CA GLU A 170 25.01 -14.44 -5.86
C GLU A 170 24.06 -13.87 -4.80
N LEU A 171 24.12 -14.43 -3.58
CA LEU A 171 23.36 -13.90 -2.45
C LEU A 171 24.05 -12.62 -1.95
N VAL A 172 23.43 -11.48 -2.19
CA VAL A 172 23.92 -10.17 -1.80
C VAL A 172 22.88 -9.46 -0.94
N ILE A 173 23.34 -8.84 0.15
CA ILE A 173 22.54 -7.85 0.89
C ILE A 173 22.97 -6.47 0.40
N HIS A 174 22.01 -5.71 -0.08
CA HIS A 174 22.17 -4.30 -0.41
C HIS A 174 21.93 -3.48 0.86
N PRO A 175 22.98 -2.89 1.46
CA PRO A 175 22.83 -2.12 2.70
C PRO A 175 21.91 -0.92 2.48
N VAL A 176 21.33 -0.43 3.57
CA VAL A 176 20.51 0.78 3.62
C VAL A 176 20.99 1.67 4.75
N SER A 177 20.88 2.98 4.56
CA SER A 177 21.34 4.02 5.47
C SER A 177 20.30 5.13 5.59
N GLU A 178 20.44 5.99 6.60
CA GLU A 178 19.56 7.15 6.73
C GLU A 178 19.71 8.11 5.54
N ALA A 179 20.91 8.21 4.96
CA ALA A 179 21.14 8.96 3.74
C ALA A 179 20.30 8.45 2.55
N ASP A 180 20.03 7.14 2.46
CA ASP A 180 19.13 6.60 1.43
C ASP A 180 17.68 7.07 1.63
N ILE A 181 17.23 7.23 2.88
CA ILE A 181 15.89 7.75 3.19
C ILE A 181 15.82 9.22 2.77
N ASP A 182 16.84 10.01 3.10
CA ASP A 182 16.86 11.42 2.77
C ASP A 182 16.97 11.65 1.25
N GLN A 183 17.80 10.87 0.55
CA GLN A 183 17.82 10.87 -0.92
C GLN A 183 16.44 10.53 -1.53
N GLN A 184 15.69 9.62 -0.92
CA GLN A 184 14.33 9.32 -1.39
C GLN A 184 13.39 10.51 -1.17
N LYS A 185 13.49 11.22 -0.04
CA LYS A 185 12.72 12.46 0.19
C LYS A 185 13.12 13.56 -0.79
N ASP A 186 14.42 13.75 -0.99
CA ASP A 186 14.97 14.74 -1.92
C ASP A 186 14.52 14.45 -3.35
N LYS A 187 14.52 13.17 -3.77
CA LYS A 187 13.99 12.76 -5.07
C LYS A 187 12.52 13.16 -5.20
N ILE A 188 11.71 12.88 -4.18
CA ILE A 188 10.29 13.23 -4.16
C ILE A 188 10.10 14.74 -4.28
N GLN A 189 10.87 15.53 -3.53
CA GLN A 189 10.83 17.00 -3.60
C GLN A 189 11.29 17.53 -4.96
N HIS A 190 12.40 17.04 -5.50
CA HIS A 190 12.94 17.49 -6.78
C HIS A 190 12.05 17.13 -7.98
N THR A 191 11.34 16.00 -7.90
CA THR A 191 10.36 15.60 -8.93
C THR A 191 9.12 16.49 -8.90
N ALA A 192 8.85 17.12 -7.76
CA ALA A 192 7.69 17.96 -7.52
C ALA A 192 8.08 19.44 -7.74
N THR A 193 8.14 19.86 -9.00
CA THR A 193 8.35 21.27 -9.36
C THR A 193 7.04 21.91 -9.82
N GLN A 194 6.76 23.12 -9.34
CA GLN A 194 5.63 23.91 -9.81
C GLN A 194 5.88 24.44 -11.22
N THR A 195 5.01 24.07 -12.17
CA THR A 195 5.04 24.52 -13.57
C THR A 195 3.80 25.30 -13.99
N TRP A 196 2.86 25.50 -13.06
CA TRP A 196 1.56 26.14 -13.26
C TRP A 196 1.51 27.51 -12.56
N LYS A 197 0.57 28.36 -12.98
CA LYS A 197 0.32 29.67 -12.36
C LYS A 197 -0.24 29.48 -10.95
N ASP A 198 0.11 30.39 -10.05
CA ASP A 198 -0.41 30.43 -8.69
C ASP A 198 -1.94 30.52 -8.69
N PHE A 199 -2.62 29.68 -7.91
CA PHE A 199 -4.08 29.63 -7.85
C PHE A 199 -4.71 30.95 -7.36
N SER A 200 -3.98 31.77 -6.59
CA SER A 200 -4.43 33.10 -6.17
C SER A 200 -4.69 34.04 -7.35
N HIS A 201 -4.17 33.74 -8.54
CA HIS A 201 -4.44 34.48 -9.78
C HIS A 201 -5.93 34.59 -10.08
N TRP A 202 -6.72 33.55 -9.79
CA TRP A 202 -8.15 33.49 -10.10
C TRP A 202 -9.06 33.89 -8.95
N LYS A 203 -8.52 34.23 -7.77
CA LYS A 203 -9.30 34.54 -6.57
C LYS A 203 -10.35 35.65 -6.80
N LYS A 204 -10.06 36.61 -7.67
CA LYS A 204 -10.98 37.71 -8.01
C LYS A 204 -12.16 37.29 -8.90
N TYR A 205 -12.10 36.12 -9.51
CA TYR A 205 -13.14 35.56 -10.38
C TYR A 205 -13.99 34.51 -9.66
N GLU A 206 -13.70 34.24 -8.38
CA GLU A 206 -14.51 33.36 -7.54
C GLU A 206 -15.94 33.90 -7.49
N SER A 207 -16.86 33.19 -8.13
CA SER A 207 -18.25 33.57 -8.29
C SER A 207 -19.06 32.33 -8.64
N TYR A 208 -20.26 32.24 -8.05
CA TYR A 208 -21.29 31.29 -8.47
C TYR A 208 -22.17 31.85 -9.60
N ASP A 209 -22.08 33.16 -9.86
CA ASP A 209 -22.85 33.85 -10.88
C ASP A 209 -22.05 34.01 -12.18
N TRP A 210 -22.75 33.87 -13.30
CA TRP A 210 -22.21 34.08 -14.63
C TRP A 210 -21.87 35.55 -14.90
N PHE A 211 -20.78 35.79 -15.63
CA PHE A 211 -20.38 37.12 -16.11
C PHE A 211 -19.77 37.04 -17.51
N GLU A 212 -19.67 38.18 -18.20
CA GLU A 212 -19.06 38.25 -19.53
C GLU A 212 -17.58 37.84 -19.47
N GLY A 213 -17.24 36.72 -20.12
CA GLY A 213 -15.90 36.13 -20.11
C GLY A 213 -15.70 35.00 -19.10
N TYR A 214 -16.74 34.56 -18.40
CA TYR A 214 -16.70 33.42 -17.47
C TYR A 214 -16.08 32.17 -18.10
N GLU A 215 -16.54 31.76 -19.27
CA GLU A 215 -16.10 30.54 -19.96
C GLU A 215 -14.60 30.61 -20.30
N LYS A 216 -14.13 31.78 -20.70
CA LYS A 216 -12.71 31.99 -21.00
C LYS A 216 -11.84 31.81 -19.75
N ILE A 217 -12.32 32.28 -18.59
CA ILE A 217 -11.60 32.09 -17.33
C ILE A 217 -11.66 30.61 -16.89
N ALA A 218 -12.80 29.95 -17.06
CA ALA A 218 -12.92 28.52 -16.81
C ALA A 218 -11.92 27.71 -17.66
N GLU A 219 -11.84 28.01 -18.97
CA GLU A 219 -10.84 27.40 -19.88
C GLU A 219 -9.41 27.66 -19.41
N GLU A 220 -9.09 28.89 -18.99
CA GLU A 220 -7.75 29.21 -18.46
C GLU A 220 -7.42 28.41 -17.19
N ILE A 221 -8.39 28.20 -16.29
CA ILE A 221 -8.23 27.36 -15.11
C ILE A 221 -8.00 25.91 -15.52
N ILE A 222 -8.75 25.38 -16.48
CA ILE A 222 -8.58 24.02 -17.01
C ILE A 222 -7.18 23.84 -17.61
N GLU A 223 -6.72 24.78 -18.44
CA GLU A 223 -5.36 24.75 -19.00
C GLU A 223 -4.29 24.73 -17.91
N ASN A 224 -4.48 25.52 -16.84
CA ASN A 224 -3.58 25.51 -15.70
C ASN A 224 -3.64 24.20 -14.91
N ASN A 225 -4.83 23.63 -14.72
CA ASN A 225 -5.04 22.35 -14.05
C ASN A 225 -4.34 21.21 -14.79
N GLN A 226 -4.28 21.23 -16.12
CA GLN A 226 -3.49 20.25 -16.88
C GLN A 226 -2.00 20.26 -16.49
N LEU A 227 -1.41 21.45 -16.32
CA LEU A 227 -0.03 21.58 -15.84
C LEU A 227 0.15 21.06 -14.40
N VAL A 228 -0.86 21.27 -13.53
CA VAL A 228 -0.88 20.70 -12.17
C VAL A 228 -0.94 19.17 -12.22
N LEU A 229 -1.80 18.60 -13.08
CA LEU A 229 -1.94 17.16 -13.26
C LEU A 229 -0.67 16.51 -13.80
N GLU A 230 0.04 17.17 -14.71
CA GLU A 230 1.36 16.71 -15.18
C GLU A 230 2.40 16.67 -14.06
N GLY A 231 2.44 17.71 -13.22
CA GLY A 231 3.29 17.75 -12.02
C GLY A 231 2.93 16.62 -11.05
N PHE A 232 1.64 16.42 -10.81
CA PHE A 232 1.14 15.35 -9.96
C PHE A 232 1.45 13.96 -10.53
N GLN A 233 1.37 13.78 -11.85
CA GLN A 233 1.75 12.54 -12.54
C GLN A 233 3.22 12.19 -12.30
N ARG A 234 4.14 13.15 -12.47
CA ARG A 234 5.57 12.96 -12.18
C ARG A 234 5.80 12.60 -10.73
N TYR A 235 5.15 13.31 -9.80
CA TYR A 235 5.22 12.98 -8.37
C TYR A 235 4.78 11.54 -8.06
N LEU A 236 3.67 11.09 -8.64
CA LEU A 236 3.16 9.73 -8.43
C LEU A 236 4.07 8.66 -9.06
N LYS A 237 4.57 8.90 -10.27
CA LYS A 237 5.35 7.93 -11.04
C LYS A 237 6.80 7.89 -10.59
N ASP A 238 7.50 9.02 -10.63
CA ASP A 238 8.95 9.06 -10.43
C ASP A 238 9.31 9.26 -8.95
N GLY A 239 8.49 10.02 -8.22
CA GLY A 239 8.62 10.25 -6.78
C GLY A 239 8.18 9.05 -5.95
N LEU A 240 6.92 8.62 -6.13
CA LEU A 240 6.34 7.52 -5.35
C LEU A 240 6.50 6.13 -5.98
N GLY A 241 6.96 6.01 -7.22
CA GLY A 241 7.18 4.73 -7.89
C GLY A 241 5.89 3.96 -8.19
N LEU A 242 4.76 4.64 -8.37
CA LEU A 242 3.49 3.97 -8.65
C LEU A 242 3.41 3.48 -10.10
N SER A 243 2.67 2.38 -10.32
CA SER A 243 2.46 1.83 -11.66
C SER A 243 1.56 2.73 -12.51
N ASP A 244 1.74 2.71 -13.83
CA ASP A 244 0.99 3.58 -14.76
C ASP A 244 -0.54 3.41 -14.63
N LYS A 245 -1.02 2.19 -14.36
CA LYS A 245 -2.45 1.93 -14.11
C LYS A 245 -2.96 2.70 -12.90
N VAL A 246 -2.18 2.72 -11.82
CA VAL A 246 -2.55 3.41 -10.57
C VAL A 246 -2.44 4.92 -10.75
N VAL A 247 -1.40 5.39 -11.45
CA VAL A 247 -1.20 6.81 -11.79
C VAL A 247 -2.40 7.34 -12.58
N ARG A 248 -2.79 6.66 -13.67
CA ARG A 248 -3.95 7.06 -14.49
C ARG A 248 -5.25 7.17 -13.68
N ARG A 249 -5.49 6.21 -12.78
CA ARG A 249 -6.68 6.25 -11.90
C ARG A 249 -6.65 7.45 -10.95
N HIS A 250 -5.49 7.75 -10.35
CA HIS A 250 -5.37 8.91 -9.48
C HIS A 250 -5.54 10.23 -10.23
N LEU A 251 -4.99 10.35 -11.44
CA LEU A 251 -5.17 11.52 -12.29
C LEU A 251 -6.64 11.73 -12.65
N GLY A 252 -7.35 10.69 -13.12
CA GLY A 252 -8.77 10.80 -13.47
C GLY A 252 -9.65 11.23 -12.27
N ASN A 253 -9.40 10.68 -11.08
CA ASN A 253 -10.14 11.08 -9.88
C ASN A 253 -9.90 12.54 -9.48
N VAL A 254 -8.66 13.02 -9.60
CA VAL A 254 -8.32 14.42 -9.28
C VAL A 254 -8.87 15.35 -10.36
N GLN A 255 -8.74 14.98 -11.63
CA GLN A 255 -9.30 15.75 -12.74
C GLN A 255 -10.81 15.92 -12.61
N PHE A 256 -11.54 14.85 -12.26
CA PHE A 256 -12.98 14.92 -12.02
C PHE A 256 -13.34 15.90 -10.88
N PHE A 257 -12.47 16.05 -9.88
CA PHE A 257 -12.67 17.06 -8.85
C PHE A 257 -12.36 18.47 -9.37
N ILE A 258 -11.17 18.70 -9.93
CA ILE A 258 -10.66 20.05 -10.19
C ILE A 258 -11.18 20.69 -11.48
N ASP A 259 -11.52 19.89 -12.49
CA ASP A 259 -12.03 20.36 -13.78
C ASP A 259 -13.55 20.27 -13.87
N GLU A 260 -14.16 19.22 -13.29
CA GLU A 260 -15.61 19.05 -13.37
C GLU A 260 -16.32 19.66 -12.17
N TYR A 261 -16.03 19.22 -10.93
CA TYR A 261 -16.78 19.70 -9.76
C TYR A 261 -16.51 21.16 -9.41
N LEU A 262 -15.24 21.56 -9.30
CA LEU A 262 -14.89 22.93 -8.88
C LEU A 262 -15.37 23.99 -9.88
N LEU A 263 -15.56 23.61 -11.14
CA LEU A 263 -16.07 24.48 -12.21
C LEU A 263 -17.59 24.34 -12.45
N TYR A 264 -18.24 23.38 -11.78
CA TYR A 264 -19.66 23.10 -11.95
C TYR A 264 -20.55 24.19 -11.37
N TYR A 265 -20.19 24.69 -10.18
CA TYR A 265 -20.98 25.68 -9.44
C TYR A 265 -20.35 27.08 -9.44
N GLY A 266 -19.07 27.22 -9.77
CA GLY A 266 -18.37 28.52 -9.81
C GLY A 266 -16.96 28.39 -10.37
N LEU A 267 -16.14 29.43 -10.29
CA LEU A 267 -14.73 29.37 -10.74
C LEU A 267 -13.78 29.10 -9.56
N HIS A 268 -13.90 27.92 -8.95
CA HIS A 268 -13.07 27.54 -7.81
C HIS A 268 -11.76 26.89 -8.25
N THR A 269 -10.76 26.96 -7.39
CA THR A 269 -9.47 26.28 -7.52
C THR A 269 -9.29 25.31 -6.35
N PRO A 270 -8.33 24.36 -6.41
CA PRO A 270 -8.17 23.37 -5.35
C PRO A 270 -7.85 23.93 -3.96
N ILE A 271 -7.49 25.21 -3.87
CA ILE A 271 -7.16 25.89 -2.60
C ILE A 271 -8.07 27.10 -2.33
N THR A 272 -9.16 27.27 -3.08
CA THR A 272 -10.14 28.33 -2.84
C THR A 272 -10.82 28.10 -1.50
N ASP A 273 -11.45 26.94 -1.33
CA ASP A 273 -12.02 26.48 -0.06
C ASP A 273 -11.76 24.97 0.10
N PHE A 274 -11.17 24.55 1.22
CA PHE A 274 -10.97 23.13 1.49
C PHE A 274 -12.27 22.40 1.80
N TYR A 275 -13.37 23.08 2.15
CA TYR A 275 -14.67 22.42 2.28
C TYR A 275 -15.22 21.90 0.94
N ASP A 276 -14.76 22.44 -0.20
CA ASP A 276 -15.15 21.98 -1.54
C ASP A 276 -14.85 20.49 -1.73
N VAL A 277 -13.69 20.01 -1.29
CA VAL A 277 -13.35 18.58 -1.42
C VAL A 277 -14.23 17.70 -0.53
N GLY A 278 -14.69 18.25 0.60
CA GLY A 278 -15.67 17.62 1.48
C GLY A 278 -17.03 17.51 0.79
N GLY A 279 -17.56 18.63 0.28
CA GLY A 279 -18.82 18.68 -0.45
C GLY A 279 -18.82 17.81 -1.71
N PHE A 280 -17.69 17.76 -2.42
CA PHE A 280 -17.49 16.86 -3.54
C PHE A 280 -17.70 15.39 -3.16
N LEU A 281 -17.03 14.92 -2.10
CA LEU A 281 -17.08 13.51 -1.71
C LEU A 281 -18.36 13.14 -0.98
N ALA A 282 -18.89 14.06 -0.16
CA ALA A 282 -20.06 13.84 0.67
C ALA A 282 -21.35 13.87 -0.14
N ASP A 283 -21.43 14.69 -1.19
CA ASP A 283 -22.69 15.05 -1.82
C ASP A 283 -22.64 14.96 -3.35
N PHE A 284 -21.72 15.67 -4.02
CA PHE A 284 -21.72 15.73 -5.48
C PHE A 284 -21.41 14.36 -6.12
N PHE A 285 -20.30 13.73 -5.71
CA PHE A 285 -19.87 12.44 -6.26
C PHE A 285 -20.97 11.38 -6.12
N PRO A 286 -21.49 11.05 -4.92
CA PRO A 286 -22.48 9.98 -4.77
C PRO A 286 -23.76 10.25 -5.56
N ARG A 287 -24.16 11.52 -5.75
CA ARG A 287 -25.43 11.87 -6.42
C ARG A 287 -25.33 12.12 -7.92
N LYS A 288 -24.16 12.54 -8.42
CA LYS A 288 -24.00 13.05 -9.80
C LYS A 288 -23.10 12.18 -10.67
N ALA A 289 -22.22 11.38 -10.09
CA ALA A 289 -21.40 10.46 -10.86
C ALA A 289 -22.16 9.14 -11.09
N LEU A 290 -22.52 8.84 -12.34
CA LEU A 290 -23.25 7.61 -12.69
C LEU A 290 -22.51 6.31 -12.35
N TRP A 291 -21.19 6.40 -12.14
CA TRP A 291 -20.34 5.28 -11.73
C TRP A 291 -20.02 5.28 -10.22
N ALA A 292 -20.72 6.10 -9.44
CA ALA A 292 -20.53 6.17 -8.00
C ALA A 292 -20.72 4.79 -7.37
N SER A 293 -19.77 4.42 -6.53
CA SER A 293 -19.84 3.22 -5.69
C SER A 293 -19.00 3.45 -4.45
N ALA A 294 -19.22 2.65 -3.41
CA ALA A 294 -18.42 2.72 -2.20
C ALA A 294 -16.91 2.56 -2.48
N SER A 295 -16.53 1.76 -3.49
CA SER A 295 -15.13 1.63 -3.92
C SER A 295 -14.61 2.87 -4.63
N GLU A 296 -15.42 3.51 -5.49
CA GLU A 296 -14.98 4.69 -6.25
C GLU A 296 -14.88 5.94 -5.39
N ILE A 297 -15.79 6.14 -4.43
CA ILE A 297 -15.70 7.24 -3.44
C ILE A 297 -14.40 7.11 -2.62
N LYS A 298 -14.10 5.91 -2.11
CA LYS A 298 -12.84 5.63 -1.38
C LYS A 298 -11.60 5.80 -2.27
N SER A 299 -11.70 5.39 -3.53
CA SER A 299 -10.64 5.56 -4.55
C SER A 299 -10.37 7.04 -4.82
N SER A 300 -11.42 7.86 -4.94
CA SER A 300 -11.35 9.30 -5.15
C SER A 300 -10.73 10.02 -3.96
N GLY A 301 -11.25 9.79 -2.75
CA GLY A 301 -10.66 10.37 -1.54
C GLY A 301 -9.21 9.96 -1.29
N THR A 302 -8.81 8.75 -1.69
CA THR A 302 -7.38 8.35 -1.67
C THR A 302 -6.54 9.13 -2.66
N ALA A 303 -7.06 9.42 -3.86
CA ALA A 303 -6.39 10.23 -4.86
C ALA A 303 -6.23 11.68 -4.39
N LEU A 304 -7.29 12.27 -3.83
CA LEU A 304 -7.30 13.63 -3.32
C LEU A 304 -6.34 13.82 -2.14
N LYS A 305 -6.27 12.87 -1.20
CA LYS A 305 -5.25 12.90 -0.13
C LYS A 305 -3.82 12.91 -0.68
N LYS A 306 -3.56 12.19 -1.77
CA LYS A 306 -2.25 12.21 -2.45
C LYS A 306 -2.01 13.52 -3.17
N PHE A 307 -3.03 14.07 -3.82
CA PHE A 307 -2.98 15.35 -4.52
C PHE A 307 -2.66 16.50 -3.58
N TYR A 308 -3.37 16.65 -2.47
CA TYR A 308 -3.04 17.68 -1.47
C TYR A 308 -1.68 17.45 -0.81
N THR A 309 -1.25 16.19 -0.63
CA THR A 309 0.13 15.91 -0.19
C THR A 309 1.14 16.42 -1.22
N PHE A 310 0.89 16.23 -2.51
CA PHE A 310 1.71 16.79 -3.58
C PHE A 310 1.73 18.32 -3.53
N LEU A 311 0.57 18.98 -3.40
CA LEU A 311 0.47 20.43 -3.26
C LEU A 311 1.30 20.95 -2.07
N SER A 312 1.35 20.20 -0.97
CA SER A 312 2.20 20.55 0.16
C SER A 312 3.70 20.34 -0.11
N VAL A 313 4.06 19.27 -0.81
CA VAL A 313 5.46 18.99 -1.21
C VAL A 313 6.01 20.11 -2.10
N VAL A 314 5.19 20.65 -3.00
CA VAL A 314 5.59 21.77 -3.89
C VAL A 314 5.41 23.15 -3.23
N GLY A 315 4.96 23.21 -1.99
CA GLY A 315 4.83 24.47 -1.23
C GLY A 315 3.57 25.30 -1.54
N VAL A 316 2.58 24.76 -2.24
CA VAL A 316 1.29 25.44 -2.49
C VAL A 316 0.43 25.51 -1.22
N ILE A 317 0.54 24.52 -0.33
CA ILE A 317 -0.09 24.54 1.00
C ILE A 317 0.89 24.13 2.09
N ASP A 318 0.69 24.61 3.30
CA ASP A 318 1.50 24.22 4.45
C ASP A 318 1.06 22.88 5.09
N GLN A 319 1.79 22.43 6.11
CA GLN A 319 1.50 21.16 6.80
C GLN A 319 0.22 21.22 7.65
N ALA A 320 -0.18 22.39 8.15
CA ALA A 320 -1.41 22.56 8.92
C ALA A 320 -2.62 22.43 8.00
N GLN A 321 -2.59 23.13 6.86
CA GLN A 321 -3.58 23.02 5.78
C GLN A 321 -3.66 21.58 5.24
N LEU A 322 -2.52 20.91 5.03
CA LEU A 322 -2.50 19.51 4.60
C LEU A 322 -3.19 18.58 5.61
N LYS A 323 -3.01 18.84 6.90
CA LYS A 323 -3.65 18.05 7.95
C LYS A 323 -5.17 18.26 7.93
N GLU A 324 -5.60 19.51 7.90
CA GLU A 324 -7.01 19.91 7.84
C GLU A 324 -7.73 19.29 6.64
N VAL A 325 -7.22 19.49 5.41
CA VAL A 325 -7.87 18.95 4.21
C VAL A 325 -7.91 17.42 4.21
N LYS A 326 -6.95 16.73 4.84
CA LYS A 326 -6.99 15.27 5.00
C LYS A 326 -8.07 14.80 5.97
N GLU A 327 -8.37 15.58 6.99
CA GLU A 327 -9.47 15.35 7.92
C GLU A 327 -10.81 15.54 7.19
N ILE A 328 -10.98 16.67 6.48
CA ILE A 328 -12.17 16.95 5.64
C ILE A 328 -12.40 15.84 4.61
N ILE A 329 -11.36 15.37 3.91
CA ILE A 329 -11.51 14.26 2.95
C ILE A 329 -11.93 12.96 3.67
N SER A 330 -11.48 12.72 4.89
CA SER A 330 -11.88 11.52 5.65
C SER A 330 -13.35 11.55 6.00
N GLU A 331 -13.82 12.68 6.52
CA GLU A 331 -15.23 12.90 6.85
C GLU A 331 -16.11 12.87 5.59
N GLY A 332 -15.68 13.53 4.51
CA GLY A 332 -16.39 13.52 3.23
C GLY A 332 -16.53 12.12 2.63
N ILE A 333 -15.54 11.22 2.80
CA ILE A 333 -15.67 9.82 2.41
C ILE A 333 -16.75 9.13 3.25
N GLU A 334 -16.75 9.32 4.57
CA GLU A 334 -17.72 8.67 5.47
C GLU A 334 -19.15 9.11 5.12
N VAL A 335 -19.40 10.42 5.05
CA VAL A 335 -20.72 10.98 4.68
C VAL A 335 -21.13 10.59 3.26
N GLY A 336 -20.18 10.52 2.32
CA GLY A 336 -20.47 10.10 0.95
C GLY A 336 -20.91 8.64 0.85
N LEU A 337 -20.36 7.76 1.70
CA LEU A 337 -20.79 6.36 1.78
C LEU A 337 -22.19 6.24 2.38
N ASP A 338 -22.49 7.01 3.42
CA ASP A 338 -23.81 7.06 4.03
C ASP A 338 -24.85 7.58 3.03
N THR A 339 -24.50 8.62 2.25
CA THR A 339 -25.36 9.18 1.20
C THR A 339 -25.69 8.15 0.12
N LEU A 340 -24.68 7.39 -0.32
CA LEU A 340 -24.87 6.31 -1.29
C LEU A 340 -25.78 5.21 -0.74
N GLU A 341 -25.54 4.77 0.50
CA GLU A 341 -26.39 3.77 1.17
C GLU A 341 -27.84 4.26 1.33
N MET A 342 -28.04 5.53 1.66
CA MET A 342 -29.38 6.12 1.71
C MET A 342 -30.04 6.07 0.32
N MET A 343 -29.35 6.48 -0.73
CA MET A 343 -29.90 6.46 -2.10
C MET A 343 -30.32 5.05 -2.53
N ASP A 344 -29.46 4.05 -2.31
CA ASP A 344 -29.76 2.65 -2.63
C ASP A 344 -31.01 2.16 -1.86
N ASN A 345 -31.19 2.58 -0.61
CA ASN A 345 -32.37 2.23 0.21
C ASN A 345 -33.64 2.99 -0.18
N PHE A 346 -33.53 4.14 -0.86
CA PHE A 346 -34.67 4.93 -1.34
C PHE A 346 -35.10 4.57 -2.77
N GLU A 347 -34.29 3.79 -3.51
CA GLU A 347 -34.72 3.21 -4.79
C GLU A 347 -35.91 2.23 -4.63
N ASP A 348 -36.12 1.66 -3.43
CA ASP A 348 -37.27 0.78 -3.12
C ASP A 348 -38.62 1.53 -2.98
N PHE A 349 -38.63 2.87 -3.09
CA PHE A 349 -39.83 3.71 -2.91
C PHE A 349 -40.37 4.36 -4.20
N PHE A 350 -39.79 4.04 -5.36
CA PHE A 350 -40.29 4.43 -6.69
C PHE A 350 -40.45 3.19 -7.57
#